data_AF-A0A9W7HH02-F1
#
_entry.id   AF-A0A9W7HH02-F1
#
_cell.length_a   1.000
_cell.length_b   1.000
_cell.length_c   1.000
_cell.angle_alpha   90.00
_cell.angle_beta   90.00
_cell.angle_gamma   90.00
#
_symmetry.space_group_name_H-M   'P 1'
#
loop_
_entity.id
_entity.type
_entity.pdbx_description
1 polymer ?
#
loop_
_entity_poly.entity_id
_entity_poly.type
_entity_poly.pdbx_seq_one_letter_code
_entity_poly.pdbx_strand_id
1 'polypeptide(L)'
;MESNTISILRKAKIVKARLESLERSDATDGKQGTCVGRTRISITNGLKAKLREMMKDFQGLREKILSDHKQDLKRRYYTATGELLSEETVGKVVSSGEKVELFAEKTERHEAIINIQRSLQRLHQVFLDIAVLVDAQGEKMDNIEENVANAGSFINGGTNSLHYANQMKKKRKGWVYWVWGVILIILIVCIISMLAS
;
A
#
# COMPACT_ATOMS: atom_id res chain seq x y z
N MET A 1 5.88 -29.31 -9.30
CA MET A 1 6.43 -28.12 -8.60
C MET A 1 6.57 -26.92 -9.52
N GLU A 2 7.04 -27.08 -10.76
CA GLU A 2 7.12 -25.98 -11.76
C GLU A 2 5.77 -25.31 -12.08
N SER A 3 4.68 -26.08 -12.11
CA SER A 3 3.33 -25.52 -12.31
C SER A 3 2.97 -24.48 -11.23
N ASN A 4 3.36 -24.72 -9.98
CA ASN A 4 3.11 -23.80 -8.86
C ASN A 4 3.97 -22.53 -8.96
N THR A 5 5.24 -22.65 -9.39
CA THR A 5 6.11 -21.47 -9.54
C THR A 5 5.68 -20.60 -10.72
N ILE A 6 5.22 -21.21 -11.82
CA ILE A 6 4.67 -20.51 -12.99
C ILE A 6 3.35 -19.79 -12.62
N SER A 7 2.49 -20.41 -11.81
CA SER A 7 1.23 -19.80 -11.39
C SER A 7 1.47 -18.61 -10.43
N ILE A 8 2.43 -18.72 -9.52
CA ILE A 8 2.89 -17.62 -8.67
C ILE A 8 3.45 -16.49 -9.52
N LEU A 9 4.28 -16.79 -10.52
CA LEU A 9 4.84 -15.78 -11.44
C LEU A 9 3.75 -15.06 -12.23
N ARG A 10 2.73 -15.77 -12.71
CA ARG A 10 1.56 -15.14 -13.37
C ARG A 10 0.83 -14.21 -12.41
N LYS A 11 0.55 -14.65 -11.18
CA LYS A 11 -0.13 -13.83 -10.17
C LYS A 11 0.68 -12.57 -9.86
N ALA A 12 1.99 -12.68 -9.69
CA ALA A 12 2.87 -11.54 -9.46
C ALA A 12 2.82 -10.52 -10.62
N LYS A 13 2.86 -11.01 -11.88
CA LYS A 13 2.71 -10.16 -13.08
C LYS A 13 1.35 -9.46 -13.15
N ILE A 14 0.27 -10.14 -12.76
CA ILE A 14 -1.07 -9.54 -12.70
C ILE A 14 -1.12 -8.44 -11.64
N VAL A 15 -0.52 -8.67 -10.47
CA VAL A 15 -0.43 -7.66 -9.40
C VAL A 15 0.34 -6.45 -9.89
N LYS A 16 1.48 -6.64 -10.57
CA LYS A 16 2.25 -5.55 -11.21
C LYS A 16 1.38 -4.73 -12.17
N ALA A 17 0.72 -5.39 -13.12
CA ALA A 17 -0.12 -4.71 -14.12
C ALA A 17 -1.29 -3.94 -13.50
N ARG A 18 -1.90 -4.49 -12.44
CA ARG A 18 -2.96 -3.80 -11.70
C ARG A 18 -2.43 -2.58 -10.96
N LEU A 19 -1.26 -2.68 -10.34
CA LEU A 19 -0.63 -1.56 -9.63
C LEU A 19 -0.30 -0.41 -10.59
N GLU A 20 0.27 -0.71 -11.76
CA GLU A 20 0.54 0.27 -12.82
C GLU A 20 -0.75 0.96 -13.30
N SER A 21 -1.83 0.20 -13.50
CA SER A 21 -3.12 0.77 -13.90
C SER A 21 -3.69 1.75 -12.88
N LEU A 22 -3.45 1.47 -11.59
CA LEU A 22 -3.93 2.26 -10.48
C LEU A 22 -3.16 3.58 -10.37
N GLU A 23 -1.83 3.53 -10.47
CA GLU A 23 -0.99 4.75 -10.53
C GLU A 23 -1.30 5.62 -11.74
N ARG A 24 -1.52 5.01 -12.91
CA ARG A 24 -1.88 5.75 -14.11
C ARG A 24 -3.21 6.48 -13.93
N SER A 25 -4.18 5.84 -13.27
CA SER A 25 -5.46 6.46 -12.95
C SER A 25 -5.33 7.58 -11.91
N ASP A 26 -4.35 7.51 -11.00
CA ASP A 26 -4.06 8.56 -10.01
C ASP A 26 -3.42 9.78 -10.66
N ALA A 27 -2.53 9.59 -11.65
CA ALA A 27 -1.89 10.68 -12.38
C ALA A 27 -2.85 11.45 -13.32
N THR A 28 -3.83 10.75 -13.92
CA THR A 28 -4.77 11.37 -14.87
C THR A 28 -5.94 12.10 -14.20
N ASP A 29 -6.35 11.65 -13.01
CA ASP A 29 -7.46 12.26 -12.29
C ASP A 29 -6.88 13.32 -11.35
N GLY A 30 -6.75 14.56 -11.83
CA GLY A 30 -6.31 15.74 -11.05
C GLY A 30 -7.21 16.10 -9.84
N LYS A 31 -7.99 15.13 -9.35
CA LYS A 31 -8.93 15.19 -8.22
C LYS A 31 -8.30 14.70 -6.92
N GLN A 32 -7.01 14.96 -6.75
CA GLN A 32 -6.25 14.69 -5.52
C GLN A 32 -6.84 15.37 -4.27
N GLY A 33 -7.77 16.32 -4.45
CA GLY A 33 -8.54 16.96 -3.39
C GLY A 33 -9.82 16.25 -2.93
N THR A 34 -10.30 15.21 -3.62
CA THR A 34 -11.55 14.50 -3.25
C THR A 34 -11.30 13.42 -2.19
N CYS A 35 -12.30 13.14 -1.33
CA CYS A 35 -12.18 12.09 -0.30
C CYS A 35 -11.90 10.71 -0.92
N VAL A 36 -12.50 10.43 -2.08
CA VAL A 36 -12.30 9.18 -2.84
C VAL A 36 -10.87 9.07 -3.36
N GLY A 37 -10.32 10.16 -3.92
CA GLY A 37 -8.92 10.21 -4.38
C GLY A 37 -7.92 9.98 -3.24
N ARG A 38 -8.15 10.60 -2.07
CA ARG A 38 -7.32 10.37 -0.87
C ARG A 38 -7.39 8.93 -0.37
N THR A 39 -8.57 8.34 -0.30
CA THR A 39 -8.74 6.93 0.10
C THR A 39 -8.02 6.00 -0.89
N ARG A 40 -8.11 6.28 -2.20
CA ARG A 40 -7.44 5.46 -3.22
C ARG A 40 -5.91 5.49 -3.05
N ILE A 41 -5.32 6.68 -2.90
CA ILE A 41 -3.88 6.86 -2.66
C ILE A 41 -3.44 6.19 -1.36
N SER A 42 -4.22 6.31 -0.28
CA SER A 42 -3.87 5.66 1.00
C SER A 42 -3.82 4.13 0.86
N ILE A 43 -4.80 3.53 0.18
CA ILE A 43 -4.85 2.08 -0.04
C ILE A 43 -3.72 1.63 -0.96
N THR A 44 -3.42 2.37 -2.05
CA THR A 44 -2.32 2.04 -2.96
C THR A 44 -0.98 2.02 -2.24
N ASN A 45 -0.75 3.01 -1.36
CA ASN A 45 0.49 3.15 -0.64
C ASN A 45 0.66 2.03 0.39
N GLY A 46 -0.42 1.66 1.09
CA GLY A 46 -0.43 0.50 1.98
C GLY A 46 -0.12 -0.81 1.25
N LEU A 47 -0.67 -1.00 0.05
CA LEU A 47 -0.39 -2.19 -0.77
C LEU A 47 1.08 -2.23 -1.23
N LYS A 48 1.65 -1.09 -1.64
CA LYS A 48 3.07 -0.96 -1.98
C LYS A 48 3.98 -1.28 -0.80
N ALA A 49 3.65 -0.78 0.39
CA ALA A 49 4.42 -1.06 1.61
C ALA A 49 4.41 -2.56 1.94
N LYS A 50 3.25 -3.22 1.89
CA LYS A 50 3.14 -4.67 2.12
C LYS A 50 3.89 -5.49 1.07
N LEU A 51 3.88 -5.04 -0.18
CA LEU A 51 4.64 -5.67 -1.26
C LEU A 51 6.15 -5.57 -1.05
N ARG A 52 6.63 -4.42 -0.53
CA ARG A 52 8.04 -4.21 -0.16
C ARG A 52 8.46 -5.14 1.00
N GLU A 53 7.61 -5.33 2.00
CA GLU A 53 7.85 -6.27 3.10
C GLU A 53 7.97 -7.71 2.58
N MET A 54 7.00 -8.17 1.77
CA MET A 54 7.06 -9.51 1.17
C MET A 54 8.31 -9.71 0.29
N MET A 55 8.76 -8.65 -0.40
CA MET A 55 9.99 -8.70 -1.20
C MET A 55 11.24 -8.89 -0.33
N LYS A 56 11.31 -8.21 0.83
CA LYS A 56 12.40 -8.40 1.81
C LYS A 56 12.41 -9.82 2.37
N ASP A 57 11.25 -10.32 2.80
CA ASP A 57 11.12 -11.68 3.35
C ASP A 57 11.55 -12.73 2.31
N PHE A 58 11.14 -12.54 1.06
CA PHE A 58 11.54 -13.40 -0.04
C PHE A 58 13.05 -13.38 -0.28
N GLN A 59 13.68 -12.19 -0.22
CA GLN A 59 15.12 -12.05 -0.41
C GLN A 59 15.89 -12.77 0.70
N GLY A 60 15.46 -12.64 1.96
CA GLY A 60 16.03 -13.39 3.09
C GLY A 60 15.84 -14.90 2.94
N LEU A 61 14.68 -15.37 2.48
CA LEU A 61 14.44 -16.79 2.23
C LEU A 61 15.35 -17.34 1.12
N ARG A 62 15.53 -16.58 0.03
CA ARG A 62 16.42 -16.94 -1.08
C ARG A 62 17.87 -17.08 -0.62
N GLU A 63 18.36 -16.11 0.16
CA GLU A 63 19.72 -16.14 0.71
C GLU A 63 19.92 -17.35 1.62
N LYS A 64 18.92 -17.65 2.48
CA LYS A 64 18.93 -18.84 3.32
C LYS A 64 19.02 -20.13 2.51
N ILE A 65 18.18 -20.29 1.49
CA ILE A 65 18.18 -21.50 0.62
C ILE A 65 19.53 -21.67 -0.08
N LEU A 66 20.13 -20.58 -0.58
CA LEU A 66 21.45 -20.63 -1.22
C LEU A 66 22.56 -20.99 -0.23
N SER A 67 22.52 -20.43 0.98
CA SER A 67 23.47 -20.75 2.05
C SER A 67 23.38 -22.21 2.47
N ASP A 68 22.16 -22.71 2.72
CA ASP A 68 21.90 -24.10 3.09
C ASP A 68 22.41 -25.05 1.99
N HIS A 69 22.18 -24.71 0.72
CA HIS A 69 22.67 -25.52 -0.40
C HIS A 69 24.20 -25.54 -0.47
N LYS A 70 24.85 -24.38 -0.29
CA LYS A 70 26.30 -24.25 -0.25
C LYS A 70 26.92 -25.10 0.87
N GLN A 71 26.29 -25.10 2.05
CA GLN A 71 26.72 -25.91 3.18
C GLN A 71 26.54 -27.42 2.93
N ASP A 72 25.41 -27.85 2.35
CA ASP A 72 25.17 -29.26 2.02
C ASP A 72 26.20 -29.79 1.00
N LEU A 73 26.53 -28.98 -0.02
CA LEU A 73 27.56 -29.33 -1.00
C LEU A 73 28.94 -29.48 -0.36
N LYS A 74 29.35 -28.52 0.47
CA LYS A 74 30.64 -28.60 1.19
C LYS A 74 30.74 -29.84 2.06
N ARG A 75 29.68 -30.14 2.83
CA ARG A 75 29.66 -31.29 3.74
C ARG A 75 29.82 -32.60 2.97
N ARG A 76 29.07 -32.77 1.89
CA ARG A 76 29.10 -34.00 1.08
C ARG A 76 30.41 -34.17 0.32
N TYR A 77 30.98 -33.08 -0.20
CA TYR A 77 32.28 -33.15 -0.86
C TYR A 77 33.37 -33.58 0.11
N TYR A 78 33.39 -32.99 1.31
CA TYR A 78 34.35 -33.38 2.35
C TYR A 78 34.20 -34.85 2.76
N THR A 79 32.97 -35.37 2.88
CA THR A 79 32.73 -36.80 3.18
C THR A 79 33.19 -37.72 2.05
N ALA A 80 33.10 -37.30 0.79
CA ALA A 80 33.40 -38.14 -0.37
C ALA A 80 34.87 -38.09 -0.80
N THR A 81 35.51 -36.92 -0.74
CA THR A 81 36.90 -36.71 -1.21
C THR A 81 37.91 -36.61 -0.07
N GLY A 82 37.47 -36.27 1.16
CA GLY A 82 38.36 -35.96 2.28
C GLY A 82 39.04 -34.59 2.20
N GLU A 83 38.84 -33.85 1.10
CA GLU A 83 39.38 -32.51 0.87
C GLU A 83 38.32 -31.42 1.05
N LEU A 84 38.77 -30.21 1.37
CA LEU A 84 37.91 -29.05 1.53
C LEU A 84 37.67 -28.39 0.17
N LEU A 85 36.41 -28.36 -0.30
CA LEU A 85 36.08 -27.70 -1.56
C LEU A 85 36.32 -26.18 -1.41
N SER A 86 37.11 -25.60 -2.31
CA SER A 86 37.35 -24.16 -2.35
C SER A 86 36.03 -23.40 -2.55
N GLU A 87 35.82 -22.33 -1.78
CA GLU A 87 34.64 -21.46 -1.84
C GLU A 87 34.32 -21.00 -3.27
N GLU A 88 35.35 -20.76 -4.08
CA GLU A 88 35.25 -20.33 -5.47
C GLU A 88 34.64 -21.42 -6.36
N THR A 89 35.09 -22.67 -6.20
CA THR A 89 34.52 -23.82 -6.91
C THR A 89 33.08 -24.11 -6.46
N VAL A 90 32.73 -23.90 -5.18
CA VAL A 90 31.32 -24.05 -4.74
C VAL A 90 30.43 -23.02 -5.42
N GLY A 91 30.88 -21.76 -5.45
CA GLY A 91 30.15 -20.66 -6.08
C GLY A 91 29.92 -20.91 -7.58
N LYS A 92 30.95 -21.40 -8.27
CA LYS A 92 30.86 -21.75 -9.70
C LYS A 92 29.87 -22.89 -9.94
N VAL A 93 29.89 -23.94 -9.12
CA VAL A 93 28.94 -25.08 -9.24
C VAL A 93 27.49 -24.63 -9.02
N VAL A 94 27.24 -23.80 -8.00
CA VAL A 94 25.90 -23.26 -7.70
C VAL A 94 25.42 -22.29 -8.78
N SER A 95 26.31 -21.48 -9.37
CA SER A 95 25.94 -20.49 -10.39
C SER A 95 25.83 -21.08 -11.79
N SER A 96 26.73 -21.99 -12.17
CA SER A 96 26.81 -22.66 -13.47
C SER A 96 25.78 -23.79 -13.59
N GLY A 97 25.36 -24.39 -12.46
CA GLY A 97 24.57 -25.62 -12.46
C GLY A 97 25.36 -26.82 -12.99
N GLU A 98 26.69 -26.72 -13.01
CA GLU A 98 27.59 -27.75 -13.51
C GLU A 98 27.61 -28.93 -12.53
N LYS A 99 27.30 -30.12 -13.02
CA LYS A 99 27.33 -31.34 -12.21
C LYS A 99 28.78 -31.71 -11.95
N VAL A 100 29.23 -31.59 -10.71
CA VAL A 100 30.50 -32.20 -10.31
C VAL A 100 30.32 -33.72 -10.35
N GLU A 101 31.14 -34.43 -11.14
CA GLU A 101 31.04 -35.88 -11.41
C GLU A 101 30.90 -36.73 -10.13
N LEU A 102 31.51 -36.30 -9.03
CA LEU A 102 31.42 -36.95 -7.72
C LEU A 102 30.00 -37.00 -7.13
N PHE A 103 29.09 -36.13 -7.59
CA PHE A 103 27.71 -36.03 -7.14
C PHE A 103 26.69 -36.67 -8.11
N ALA A 104 27.16 -37.33 -9.17
CA ALA A 104 26.33 -37.90 -10.23
C ALA A 104 25.24 -38.86 -9.72
N GLU A 105 25.47 -39.53 -8.59
CA GLU A 105 24.58 -40.56 -8.01
C GLU A 105 23.31 -40.00 -7.34
N LYS A 106 23.21 -38.68 -7.05
CA LYS A 106 22.00 -38.05 -6.45
C LYS A 106 21.47 -36.87 -7.27
N THR A 107 21.32 -37.11 -8.57
CA THR A 107 20.91 -36.14 -9.59
C THR A 107 19.57 -35.45 -9.31
N GLU A 108 18.60 -36.17 -8.76
CA GLU A 108 17.21 -35.69 -8.59
C GLU A 108 17.08 -34.52 -7.59
N ARG A 109 17.81 -34.56 -6.47
CA ARG A 109 17.77 -33.48 -5.47
C ARG A 109 18.49 -32.24 -5.96
N HIS A 110 19.60 -32.39 -6.66
CA HIS A 110 20.35 -31.27 -7.21
C HIS A 110 19.57 -30.55 -8.31
N GLU A 111 18.94 -31.32 -9.20
CA GLU A 111 18.06 -30.79 -10.23
C GLU A 111 16.85 -30.04 -9.66
N ALA A 112 16.24 -30.56 -8.59
CA ALA A 112 15.17 -29.86 -7.87
C ALA A 112 15.64 -28.50 -7.32
N ILE A 113 16.86 -28.42 -6.76
CA ILE A 113 17.43 -27.17 -6.23
C ILE A 113 17.74 -26.19 -7.35
N ILE A 114 18.32 -26.64 -8.47
CA ILE A 114 18.57 -25.79 -9.64
C ILE A 114 17.24 -25.23 -10.18
N ASN A 115 16.18 -26.04 -10.25
CA ASN A 115 14.85 -25.58 -10.65
C ASN A 115 14.27 -24.55 -9.68
N ILE A 116 14.43 -24.75 -8.37
CA ILE A 116 14.06 -23.75 -7.35
C ILE A 116 14.83 -22.45 -7.58
N GLN A 117 16.16 -22.52 -7.74
CA GLN A 117 17.01 -21.35 -7.96
C GLN A 117 16.60 -20.56 -9.20
N ARG A 118 16.33 -21.24 -10.33
CA ARG A 118 15.79 -20.61 -11.55
C ARG A 118 14.45 -19.94 -11.30
N SER A 119 13.54 -20.59 -10.56
CA SER A 119 12.24 -20.01 -10.23
C SER A 119 12.34 -18.79 -9.30
N LEU A 120 13.23 -18.83 -8.31
CA LEU A 120 13.50 -17.73 -7.39
C LEU A 120 14.10 -16.54 -8.13
N GLN A 121 14.97 -16.78 -9.10
CA GLN A 121 15.59 -15.74 -9.92
C GLN A 121 14.56 -15.02 -10.81
N ARG A 122 13.64 -15.77 -11.42
CA ARG A 122 12.51 -15.17 -12.18
C ARG A 122 11.60 -14.32 -11.30
N LEU A 123 11.30 -14.78 -10.08
CA LEU A 123 10.48 -14.01 -9.15
C LEU A 123 11.21 -12.75 -8.66
N HIS A 124 12.51 -12.86 -8.37
CA HIS A 124 13.35 -11.72 -8.01
C HIS A 124 13.35 -10.64 -9.09
N GLN A 125 13.41 -11.03 -10.37
CA GLN A 125 13.34 -10.08 -11.48
C GLN A 125 11.99 -9.34 -11.54
N VAL A 126 10.87 -10.04 -11.32
CA VAL A 126 9.55 -9.39 -11.21
C VAL A 126 9.50 -8.44 -10.00
N PHE A 127 10.16 -8.79 -8.90
CA PHE A 127 10.24 -7.92 -7.74
C PHE A 127 11.10 -6.68 -7.97
N LEU A 128 12.21 -6.78 -8.71
CA LEU A 128 13.02 -5.61 -9.11
C LEU A 128 12.23 -4.66 -10.01
N ASP A 129 11.43 -5.19 -10.95
CA ASP A 129 10.53 -4.37 -11.76
C ASP A 129 9.47 -3.64 -10.90
N ILE A 130 8.97 -4.31 -9.86
CA ILE A 130 8.03 -3.73 -8.90
C ILE A 130 8.72 -2.70 -8.01
N ALA A 131 10.00 -2.90 -7.66
CA ALA A 131 10.76 -1.97 -6.85
C ALA A 131 10.82 -0.58 -7.49
N VAL A 132 10.93 -0.49 -8.82
CA VAL A 132 10.85 0.80 -9.55
C VAL A 132 9.51 1.52 -9.31
N LEU A 133 8.40 0.77 -9.20
CA LEU A 133 7.05 1.32 -8.91
C LEU A 133 6.86 1.68 -7.42
N VAL A 134 7.65 1.06 -6.55
CA VAL A 134 7.56 1.20 -5.09
C VAL A 134 8.54 2.25 -4.54
N ASP A 135 9.68 2.50 -5.20
CA ASP A 135 10.70 3.46 -4.76
C ASP A 135 10.35 4.92 -5.09
N ALA A 136 9.41 5.16 -6.00
CA ALA A 136 8.92 6.50 -6.33
C ALA A 136 8.12 7.19 -5.19
N GLN A 137 7.93 6.52 -4.05
CA GLN A 137 7.07 6.99 -2.98
C GLN A 137 7.83 7.11 -1.67
N GLY A 138 8.66 8.15 -1.59
CA GLY A 138 9.30 8.59 -0.36
C GLY A 138 8.27 9.12 0.64
N GLU A 139 8.37 8.60 1.87
CA GLU A 139 8.04 9.27 3.13
C GLU A 139 6.68 9.97 3.25
N LYS A 140 5.59 9.22 3.14
CA LYS A 140 4.41 9.47 3.98
C LYS A 140 3.82 8.14 4.44
N MET A 141 4.47 7.57 5.45
CA MET A 141 3.96 6.45 6.22
C MET A 141 3.09 6.92 7.41
N ASP A 142 2.59 8.17 7.40
CA ASP A 142 1.65 8.71 8.39
C ASP A 142 0.27 8.99 7.77
N ASN A 143 -0.30 8.00 7.07
CA ASN A 143 -1.61 8.15 6.44
C ASN A 143 -2.79 7.83 7.36
N ILE A 144 -2.57 7.29 8.56
CA ILE A 144 -3.65 7.12 9.55
C ILE A 144 -3.83 8.43 10.32
N GLU A 145 -2.75 9.02 10.81
CA GLU A 145 -2.82 10.28 11.56
C GLU A 145 -3.28 11.44 10.66
N GLU A 146 -2.78 11.54 9.43
CA GLU A 146 -3.23 12.58 8.47
C GLU A 146 -4.69 12.37 8.03
N ASN A 147 -5.15 11.13 7.80
CA ASN A 147 -6.55 10.87 7.44
C ASN A 147 -7.51 11.07 8.62
N VAL A 148 -7.11 10.69 9.85
CA VAL A 148 -7.91 10.91 11.07
C VAL A 148 -7.95 12.41 11.43
N ALA A 149 -6.81 13.11 11.34
CA ALA A 149 -6.75 14.55 11.55
C ALA A 149 -7.59 15.31 10.52
N ASN A 150 -7.50 14.95 9.24
CA ASN A 150 -8.31 15.56 8.20
C ASN A 150 -9.81 15.24 8.38
N ALA A 151 -10.20 13.99 8.65
CA ALA A 151 -11.59 13.64 8.93
C ALA A 151 -12.15 14.41 10.15
N GLY A 152 -11.35 14.54 11.21
CA GLY A 152 -11.68 15.37 12.38
C GLY A 152 -11.89 16.83 12.02
N SER A 153 -11.03 17.40 11.16
CA SER A 153 -11.17 18.79 10.70
C SER A 153 -12.45 19.05 9.90
N PHE A 154 -12.86 18.11 9.03
CA PHE A 154 -14.11 18.23 8.26
C PHE A 154 -15.35 18.13 9.14
N ILE A 155 -15.36 17.20 10.11
CA ILE A 155 -16.47 17.06 11.07
C ILE A 155 -16.54 18.31 11.95
N ASN A 156 -15.41 18.84 12.43
CA ASN A 156 -15.36 20.04 13.25
C ASN A 156 -15.87 21.27 12.48
N GLY A 157 -15.41 21.48 11.24
CA GLY A 157 -15.89 22.58 10.38
C GLY A 157 -17.38 22.49 10.03
N GLY A 158 -17.87 21.29 9.74
CA GLY A 158 -19.29 21.02 9.50
C GLY A 158 -20.15 21.25 10.74
N THR A 159 -19.69 20.82 11.91
CA THR A 159 -20.40 21.01 13.18
C THR A 159 -20.43 22.49 13.56
N ASN A 160 -19.35 23.22 13.34
CA ASN A 160 -19.27 24.64 13.64
C ASN A 160 -20.20 25.46 12.72
N SER A 161 -20.23 25.17 11.42
CA SER A 161 -21.16 25.83 10.50
C SER A 161 -22.64 25.56 10.82
N LEU A 162 -22.98 24.33 11.23
CA LEU A 162 -24.31 24.00 11.76
C LEU A 162 -24.63 24.75 13.06
N HIS A 163 -23.65 24.87 13.96
CA HIS A 163 -23.81 25.60 15.22
C HIS A 163 -24.05 27.10 14.98
N TYR A 164 -23.25 27.74 14.12
CA TYR A 164 -23.45 29.14 13.72
C TYR A 164 -24.79 29.35 13.01
N ALA A 165 -25.18 28.45 12.10
CA ALA A 165 -26.48 28.53 11.44
C ALA A 165 -27.65 28.42 12.44
N ASN A 166 -27.53 27.56 13.45
CA ASN A 166 -28.55 27.41 14.48
C ASN A 166 -28.62 28.65 15.40
N GLN A 167 -27.47 29.23 15.77
CA GLN A 167 -27.42 30.48 16.52
C GLN A 167 -28.04 31.66 15.74
N MET A 168 -27.77 31.76 14.44
CA MET A 168 -28.38 32.77 13.57
C MET A 168 -29.90 32.62 13.47
N LYS A 169 -30.42 31.38 13.35
CA LYS A 169 -31.86 31.12 13.36
C LYS A 169 -32.51 31.52 14.68
N LYS A 170 -31.83 31.31 15.82
CA LYS A 170 -32.35 31.67 17.15
C LYS A 170 -32.44 33.19 17.35
N LYS A 171 -31.43 33.94 16.89
CA LYS A 171 -31.44 35.42 16.92
C LYS A 171 -32.50 36.04 16.00
N ARG A 172 -32.77 35.44 14.84
CA ARG A 172 -33.80 35.91 13.91
C ARG A 172 -35.22 35.87 14.52
N LYS A 173 -35.53 34.88 15.36
CA LYS A 173 -36.86 34.77 16.00
C LYS A 173 -37.18 35.96 16.90
N GLY A 174 -36.22 36.43 17.70
CA GLY A 174 -36.42 37.58 18.59
C GLY A 174 -36.70 38.89 17.83
N TRP A 175 -36.01 39.10 16.71
CA TRP A 175 -36.21 40.30 15.88
C TRP A 175 -37.60 40.34 15.22
N VAL A 176 -38.12 39.19 14.79
CA VAL A 176 -39.47 39.09 14.21
C VAL A 176 -40.57 39.48 15.21
N TYR A 177 -40.46 39.05 16.47
CA TYR A 177 -41.41 39.45 17.52
C TYR A 177 -41.38 40.95 17.81
N TRP A 178 -40.18 41.55 17.78
CA TRP A 178 -40.01 43.00 17.95
C TRP A 178 -40.70 43.78 16.83
N VAL A 179 -40.52 43.37 15.58
CA VAL A 179 -41.18 44.01 14.42
C VAL A 179 -42.71 43.89 14.51
N TRP A 180 -43.23 42.72 14.90
CA TRP A 180 -44.67 42.52 15.06
C TRP A 180 -45.26 43.39 16.18
N GLY A 181 -44.53 43.57 17.29
CA GLY A 181 -44.93 44.46 18.38
C GLY A 181 -45.05 45.93 17.95
N VAL A 182 -44.09 46.44 17.16
CA VAL A 182 -44.15 47.82 16.65
C VAL A 182 -45.36 48.04 15.73
N ILE A 183 -45.65 47.08 14.85
CA ILE A 183 -46.82 47.14 13.96
C ILE A 183 -48.13 47.19 14.76
N LEU A 184 -48.24 46.38 15.82
CA LEU A 184 -49.41 46.37 16.70
C LEU A 184 -49.64 47.73 17.37
N ILE A 185 -48.58 48.38 17.86
CA ILE A 185 -48.66 49.69 18.51
C ILE A 185 -49.16 50.75 17.52
N ILE A 186 -48.64 50.76 16.29
CA ILE A 186 -49.07 51.71 15.25
C ILE A 186 -50.58 51.54 14.96
N LEU A 187 -51.07 50.30 14.83
CA LEU A 187 -52.49 50.02 14.62
C LEU A 187 -53.36 50.55 15.76
N ILE A 188 -52.95 50.37 17.02
CA ILE A 188 -53.69 50.86 18.19
C ILE A 188 -53.80 52.39 18.16
N VAL A 189 -52.70 53.09 17.87
CA VAL A 189 -52.69 54.56 17.77
C VAL A 189 -53.60 55.04 16.64
N CYS A 190 -53.56 54.40 15.48
CA CYS A 190 -54.46 54.72 14.36
C CYS A 190 -55.94 54.55 14.73
N ILE A 191 -56.29 53.45 15.43
CA ILE A 191 -57.66 53.19 15.86
C ILE A 191 -58.14 54.25 16.85
N ILE A 192 -57.32 54.60 17.84
CA ILE A 192 -57.65 55.66 18.82
C ILE A 192 -57.84 57.00 18.12
N SER A 193 -56.97 57.34 17.16
CA SER A 193 -57.09 58.58 16.38
C SER A 193 -58.36 58.63 15.53
N MET A 194 -58.85 57.50 15.02
CA MET A 194 -60.11 57.43 14.28
C MET A 194 -61.34 57.48 15.18
N LEU A 195 -61.26 56.95 16.40
CA LEU A 195 -62.34 57.01 17.39
C LEU A 195 -62.47 58.39 18.05
N ALA A 196 -61.36 59.12 18.15
CA ALA A 196 -61.30 60.46 18.73
C ALA A 196 -61.57 61.59 17.73
N SER A 197 -61.61 61.28 16.42
CA SER A 197 -61.94 62.21 15.33
C SER A 197 -63.39 62.04 14.89
#